data_AF-A0A5P9F3Z0-F1
#
_entry.id   AF-A0A5P9F3Z0-F1
#
_cell.length_a   1.000
_cell.length_b   1.000
_cell.length_c   1.000
_cell.angle_alpha   90.00
_cell.angle_beta   90.00
_cell.angle_gamma   90.00
#
_symmetry.space_group_name_H-M   'P 1'
#
loop_
_entity.id
_entity.type
_entity.pdbx_description
1 polymer ?
#
loop_
_entity_poly.entity_id
_entity_poly.type
_entity_poly.pdbx_seq_one_letter_code
_entity_poly.pdbx_strand_id
1 'polypeptide(L)'
;MTDVEKLKDSLDFVSDAVRGNEAEGGIPSLYFLWGLLIFIGFASADLAPQITVYYFLVASTAGGLFSWWLGERTARREGINNSSFGRKFGWHWLVTGIGFLLILATMIAKPGVAGPELFLLLGGVSYSLAGIHLIRPLIYSGMLMLACYLLMILLTPPYAWALTGLVIGLGLLWTGLVQRARQTSGAA
;
A
#
# COMPACT_ATOMS: atom_id res chain seq x y z
N MET A 1 -12.67 16.39 37.63
CA MET A 1 -11.72 15.35 37.20
C MET A 1 -11.68 14.30 38.29
N THR A 2 -12.31 13.15 38.05
CA THR A 2 -12.45 12.06 39.03
C THR A 2 -11.32 11.05 38.88
N ASP A 3 -10.98 10.30 39.93
CA ASP A 3 -9.93 9.27 39.88
C ASP A 3 -10.15 8.22 38.79
N VAL A 4 -11.42 8.00 38.39
CA VAL A 4 -11.79 7.09 37.30
C VAL A 4 -11.30 7.59 35.93
N GLU A 5 -11.33 8.91 35.68
CA GLU A 5 -10.84 9.49 34.43
C GLU A 5 -9.32 9.38 34.33
N LYS A 6 -8.61 9.65 35.43
CA LYS A 6 -7.14 9.47 35.49
C LYS A 6 -6.72 8.01 35.32
N LEU A 7 -7.48 7.07 35.89
CA LEU A 7 -7.20 5.65 35.77
C LEU A 7 -7.40 5.19 34.32
N LYS A 8 -8.45 5.67 33.66
CA LYS A 8 -8.71 5.40 32.24
C LYS A 8 -7.60 5.95 31.36
N ASP A 9 -7.20 7.20 31.54
CA ASP A 9 -6.11 7.82 30.77
C ASP A 9 -4.78 7.07 30.97
N SER A 10 -4.50 6.62 32.19
CA SER A 10 -3.28 5.85 32.50
C SER A 10 -3.29 4.46 31.88
N LEU A 11 -4.46 3.79 31.86
CA LEU A 11 -4.63 2.50 31.19
C LEU A 11 -4.54 2.64 29.67
N ASP A 12 -5.11 3.70 29.10
CA ASP A 12 -5.01 4.02 27.68
C ASP A 12 -3.54 4.29 27.30
N PHE A 13 -2.82 5.07 28.12
CA PHE A 13 -1.38 5.32 27.92
C PHE A 13 -0.54 4.03 27.98
N VAL A 14 -0.76 3.17 28.98
CA VAL A 14 -0.02 1.89 29.09
C VAL A 14 -0.40 0.94 27.94
N SER A 15 -1.68 0.86 27.57
CA SER A 15 -2.14 0.10 26.42
C SER A 15 -1.46 0.59 25.14
N ASP A 16 -1.39 1.90 24.92
CA ASP A 16 -0.76 2.49 23.74
C ASP A 16 0.76 2.30 23.74
N ALA A 17 1.41 2.41 24.90
CA ALA A 17 2.84 2.17 25.03
C ALA A 17 3.22 0.70 24.77
N VAL A 18 2.40 -0.26 25.21
CA VAL A 18 2.63 -1.69 24.99
C VAL A 18 2.27 -2.11 23.55
N ARG A 19 1.13 -1.63 23.02
CA ARG A 19 0.67 -1.98 21.66
C ARG A 19 1.41 -1.24 20.56
N GLY A 20 2.05 -0.11 20.89
CA GLY A 20 2.84 0.69 19.95
C GLY A 20 3.98 -0.06 19.27
N ASN A 21 4.45 -1.18 19.83
CA ASN A 21 5.54 -1.99 19.28
C ASN A 21 5.10 -3.13 18.35
N GLU A 22 3.90 -3.70 18.51
CA GLU A 22 3.49 -4.91 17.76
C GLU A 22 2.91 -4.58 16.37
N ALA A 23 2.34 -3.39 16.18
CA ALA A 23 1.62 -3.01 14.96
C ALA A 23 2.50 -2.35 13.86
N GLU A 24 3.79 -2.05 14.13
CA GLU A 24 4.55 -1.12 13.28
C GLU A 24 4.90 -1.64 11.88
N GLY A 25 4.88 -2.96 11.66
CA GLY A 25 5.54 -3.55 10.51
C GLY A 25 4.65 -4.13 9.41
N GLY A 26 3.34 -4.24 9.63
CA GLY A 26 2.40 -4.82 8.67
C GLY A 26 2.56 -6.33 8.46
N ILE A 27 1.78 -6.90 7.54
CA ILE A 27 1.73 -8.34 7.27
C ILE A 27 2.70 -8.68 6.10
N PRO A 28 3.78 -9.45 6.31
CA PRO A 28 4.78 -9.78 5.27
C PRO A 28 4.22 -10.28 3.95
N SER A 29 3.21 -11.16 4.00
CA SER A 29 2.59 -11.75 2.82
C SER A 29 1.88 -10.73 1.93
N LEU A 30 1.42 -9.60 2.48
CA LEU A 30 0.85 -8.53 1.67
C LEU A 30 1.92 -7.82 0.85
N TYR A 31 3.12 -7.62 1.41
CA TYR A 31 4.24 -7.04 0.66
C TYR A 31 4.68 -7.95 -0.49
N PHE A 32 4.71 -9.27 -0.27
CA PHE A 32 5.03 -10.23 -1.33
C PHE A 32 3.97 -10.25 -2.43
N LEU A 33 2.69 -10.29 -2.05
CA LEU A 33 1.58 -10.26 -2.98
C LEU A 33 1.64 -8.99 -3.85
N TRP A 34 1.67 -7.82 -3.22
CA TRP A 34 1.64 -6.55 -3.94
C TRP A 34 2.92 -6.31 -4.73
N GLY A 35 4.09 -6.76 -4.24
CA GLY A 35 5.33 -6.71 -4.99
C GLY A 35 5.24 -7.46 -6.32
N LEU A 36 4.67 -8.66 -6.31
CA LEU A 36 4.46 -9.46 -7.52
C LEU A 36 3.40 -8.85 -8.44
N LEU A 37 2.26 -8.44 -7.88
CA LEU A 37 1.16 -7.86 -8.68
C LEU A 37 1.58 -6.53 -9.35
N ILE A 38 2.31 -5.68 -8.62
CA ILE A 38 2.82 -4.42 -9.17
C ILE A 38 3.83 -4.70 -10.26
N PHE A 39 4.79 -5.60 -10.04
CA PHE A 39 5.77 -5.94 -11.07
C PHE A 39 5.11 -6.40 -12.37
N ILE A 40 4.19 -7.38 -12.28
CA ILE A 40 3.49 -7.92 -13.46
C ILE A 40 2.62 -6.83 -14.12
N GLY A 41 1.87 -6.07 -13.34
CA GLY A 41 0.97 -5.03 -13.87
C GLY A 41 1.73 -3.93 -14.61
N PHE A 42 2.83 -3.45 -14.04
CA PHE A 42 3.67 -2.44 -14.65
C PHE A 42 4.43 -2.98 -15.86
N ALA A 43 4.98 -4.20 -15.79
CA ALA A 43 5.62 -4.83 -16.95
C ALA A 43 4.64 -5.04 -18.11
N SER A 44 3.37 -5.34 -17.81
CA SER A 44 2.34 -5.49 -18.84
C SER A 44 2.11 -4.19 -19.63
N ALA A 45 2.30 -3.01 -19.02
CA ALA A 45 2.07 -1.74 -19.72
C ALA A 45 3.01 -1.54 -20.91
N ASP A 46 4.26 -2.01 -20.80
CA ASP A 46 5.23 -1.95 -21.90
C ASP A 46 5.17 -3.18 -22.81
N LEU A 47 4.93 -4.38 -22.25
CA LEU A 47 5.07 -5.65 -22.97
C LEU A 47 3.76 -6.16 -23.58
N ALA A 48 2.61 -5.80 -23.00
CA ALA A 48 1.29 -6.25 -23.42
C ALA A 48 0.20 -5.20 -23.05
N PRO A 49 0.28 -3.96 -23.58
CA PRO A 49 -0.58 -2.84 -23.20
C PRO A 49 -2.09 -3.15 -23.34
N GLN A 50 -2.45 -4.03 -24.28
CA GLN A 50 -3.82 -4.45 -24.53
C GLN A 50 -4.48 -5.18 -23.34
N ILE A 51 -3.70 -5.81 -22.46
CA ILE A 51 -4.24 -6.50 -21.28
C ILE A 51 -4.11 -5.69 -19.98
N THR A 52 -3.33 -4.61 -19.98
CA THR A 52 -2.94 -3.88 -18.76
C THR A 52 -4.13 -3.38 -17.95
N VAL A 53 -5.12 -2.77 -18.62
CA VAL A 53 -6.32 -2.26 -17.93
C VAL A 53 -7.11 -3.40 -17.28
N TYR A 54 -7.31 -4.50 -18.00
CA TYR A 54 -8.01 -5.68 -17.49
C TYR A 54 -7.25 -6.32 -16.33
N TYR A 55 -5.92 -6.41 -16.45
CA TYR A 55 -5.05 -6.89 -15.39
C TYR A 55 -5.23 -6.04 -14.13
N PHE A 56 -5.10 -4.71 -14.22
CA PHE A 56 -5.26 -3.85 -13.04
C PHE A 56 -6.66 -3.93 -12.43
N LEU A 57 -7.72 -4.00 -13.23
CA LEU A 57 -9.08 -4.14 -12.72
C LEU A 57 -9.27 -5.45 -11.92
N VAL A 58 -8.82 -6.58 -12.48
CA VAL A 58 -8.98 -7.89 -11.84
C VAL A 58 -8.00 -8.05 -10.67
N ALA A 59 -6.71 -7.84 -10.92
CA ALA A 59 -5.65 -8.05 -9.93
C ALA A 59 -5.74 -7.09 -8.74
N SER A 60 -6.09 -5.81 -8.96
CA SER A 60 -6.22 -4.85 -7.85
C SER A 60 -7.46 -5.14 -7.02
N THR A 61 -8.57 -5.52 -7.64
CA THR A 61 -9.80 -5.90 -6.92
C THR A 61 -9.57 -7.18 -6.11
N ALA A 62 -9.02 -8.22 -6.74
CA ALA A 62 -8.69 -9.48 -6.06
C ALA A 62 -7.64 -9.26 -4.95
N GLY A 63 -6.59 -8.49 -5.22
CA GLY A 63 -5.55 -8.14 -4.26
C GLY A 63 -6.10 -7.35 -3.07
N GLY A 64 -7.00 -6.40 -3.30
CA GLY A 64 -7.68 -5.63 -2.25
C GLY A 64 -8.57 -6.50 -1.37
N LEU A 65 -9.41 -7.35 -1.97
CA LEU A 65 -10.26 -8.29 -1.24
C LEU A 65 -9.44 -9.30 -0.43
N PHE A 66 -8.38 -9.84 -1.02
CA PHE A 66 -7.47 -10.74 -0.32
C PHE A 66 -6.75 -10.04 0.83
N SER A 67 -6.34 -8.78 0.63
CA SER A 67 -5.69 -7.97 1.68
C SER A 67 -6.62 -7.75 2.87
N TRP A 68 -7.90 -7.45 2.61
CA TRP A 68 -8.91 -7.35 3.66
C TRP A 68 -9.07 -8.70 4.38
N TRP A 69 -9.38 -9.78 3.65
CA TRP A 69 -9.59 -11.09 4.26
C TRP A 69 -8.40 -11.53 5.13
N LEU A 70 -7.18 -11.31 4.65
CA LEU A 70 -5.98 -11.66 5.38
C LEU A 70 -5.77 -10.76 6.61
N GLY A 71 -6.00 -9.45 6.48
CA GLY A 71 -5.96 -8.51 7.60
C GLY A 71 -6.94 -8.88 8.70
N GLU A 72 -8.19 -9.18 8.33
CA GLU A 72 -9.24 -9.63 9.26
C GLU A 72 -8.87 -10.94 9.95
N ARG A 73 -8.35 -11.91 9.19
CA ARG A 73 -7.92 -13.20 9.73
C ARG A 73 -6.76 -13.06 10.72
N THR A 74 -5.78 -12.21 10.42
CA THR A 74 -4.63 -11.95 11.30
C THR A 74 -5.08 -11.20 12.55
N ALA A 75 -5.87 -10.14 12.42
CA ALA A 75 -6.41 -9.39 13.55
C ALA A 75 -7.20 -10.28 14.52
N ARG A 76 -8.03 -11.20 14.00
CA ARG A 76 -8.75 -12.18 14.83
C ARG A 76 -7.82 -13.15 15.57
N ARG A 77 -6.73 -13.59 14.94
CA ARG A 77 -5.75 -14.51 15.55
C ARG A 77 -4.95 -13.84 16.66
N GLU A 78 -4.66 -12.55 16.50
CA GLU A 78 -3.90 -11.75 17.46
C GLU A 78 -4.82 -11.14 18.55
N GLY A 79 -6.14 -11.36 18.49
CA GLY A 79 -7.10 -10.79 19.42
C GLY A 79 -7.22 -9.26 19.31
N ILE A 80 -6.69 -8.66 18.25
CA ILE A 80 -6.70 -7.22 18.01
C ILE A 80 -8.04 -6.84 17.39
N ASN A 81 -8.87 -6.12 18.14
CA ASN A 81 -10.09 -5.52 17.61
C ASN A 81 -10.02 -4.00 17.69
N ASN A 82 -9.34 -3.39 16.73
CA ASN A 82 -9.31 -1.92 16.57
C ASN A 82 -10.11 -1.49 15.35
N SER A 83 -11.43 -1.40 15.52
CA SER A 83 -12.36 -0.96 14.48
C SER A 83 -12.06 0.44 13.95
N SER A 84 -11.49 1.33 14.79
CA SER A 84 -11.11 2.68 14.38
C SER A 84 -9.95 2.68 13.38
N PHE A 85 -8.95 1.82 13.59
CA PHE A 85 -7.83 1.63 12.67
C PHE A 85 -8.29 1.01 11.35
N GLY A 86 -9.10 -0.06 11.41
CA GLY A 86 -9.68 -0.68 10.22
C GLY A 86 -10.50 0.30 9.37
N ARG A 87 -11.26 1.20 10.01
CA ARG A 87 -12.03 2.25 9.32
C ARG A 87 -11.12 3.27 8.64
N LYS A 88 -10.05 3.74 9.30
CA LYS A 88 -9.06 4.66 8.69
C LYS A 88 -8.37 4.02 7.49
N PHE A 89 -7.99 2.75 7.62
CA PHE A 89 -7.38 1.96 6.56
C PHE A 89 -8.33 1.82 5.37
N GLY A 90 -9.58 1.43 5.62
CA GLY A 90 -10.62 1.30 4.59
C GLY A 90 -10.89 2.62 3.84
N TRP A 91 -11.05 3.74 4.56
CA TRP A 91 -11.26 5.04 3.92
C TRP A 91 -10.09 5.49 3.06
N HIS A 92 -8.86 5.30 3.53
CA HIS A 92 -7.67 5.69 2.78
C HIS A 92 -7.61 4.97 1.42
N TRP A 93 -7.81 3.65 1.41
CA TRP A 93 -7.77 2.86 0.18
C TRP A 93 -9.00 3.05 -0.70
N LEU A 94 -10.17 3.30 -0.11
CA LEU A 94 -11.37 3.64 -0.87
C LEU A 94 -11.20 4.95 -1.63
N VAL A 95 -10.73 6.01 -0.97
CA VAL A 95 -10.47 7.31 -1.61
C VAL A 95 -9.40 7.17 -2.70
N THR A 96 -8.33 6.40 -2.43
CA THR A 96 -7.30 6.10 -3.44
C THR A 96 -7.87 5.36 -4.64
N GLY A 97 -8.71 4.35 -4.42
CA GLY A 97 -9.38 3.60 -5.48
C GLY A 97 -10.32 4.48 -6.32
N ILE A 98 -11.09 5.36 -5.67
CA ILE A 98 -11.92 6.36 -6.38
C ILE A 98 -11.04 7.27 -7.23
N GLY A 99 -9.91 7.75 -6.71
CA GLY A 99 -8.96 8.56 -7.48
C GLY A 99 -8.47 7.85 -8.74
N PHE A 100 -8.09 6.57 -8.64
CA PHE A 100 -7.71 5.78 -9.81
C PHE A 100 -8.84 5.62 -10.83
N LEU A 101 -10.07 5.38 -10.37
CA LEU A 101 -11.23 5.28 -11.26
C LEU A 101 -11.53 6.62 -11.96
N LEU A 102 -11.35 7.76 -11.29
CA LEU A 102 -11.53 9.08 -11.89
C LEU A 102 -10.48 9.37 -12.97
N ILE A 103 -9.22 8.99 -12.74
CA ILE A 103 -8.17 9.09 -13.77
C ILE A 103 -8.54 8.22 -14.98
N LEU A 104 -8.92 6.96 -14.75
CA LEU A 104 -9.33 6.04 -15.81
C LEU A 104 -10.53 6.56 -16.59
N ALA A 105 -11.58 7.03 -15.90
CA ALA A 105 -12.77 7.59 -16.52
C ALA A 105 -12.43 8.82 -17.38
N THR A 106 -11.51 9.66 -16.91
CA THR A 106 -11.04 10.84 -17.67
C THR A 106 -10.33 10.42 -18.95
N MET A 107 -9.46 9.40 -18.90
CA MET A 107 -8.77 8.89 -20.08
C MET A 107 -9.72 8.25 -21.10
N ILE A 108 -10.77 7.56 -20.64
CA ILE A 108 -11.80 6.99 -21.52
C ILE A 108 -12.64 8.11 -22.16
N ALA A 109 -13.07 9.10 -21.36
CA ALA A 109 -13.91 10.19 -21.83
C ALA A 109 -13.18 11.17 -22.77
N LYS A 110 -11.85 11.32 -22.59
CA LYS A 110 -11.01 12.22 -23.39
C LYS A 110 -9.76 11.48 -23.89
N PRO A 111 -9.89 10.72 -24.99
CA PRO A 111 -8.74 10.05 -25.60
C PRO A 111 -7.64 11.06 -25.99
N GLY A 112 -6.39 10.74 -25.68
CA GLY A 112 -5.23 11.60 -25.96
C GLY A 112 -4.77 12.51 -24.81
N VAL A 113 -5.47 12.50 -23.68
CA VAL A 113 -4.97 13.15 -22.44
C VAL A 113 -3.88 12.27 -21.82
N ALA A 114 -2.70 12.86 -21.59
CA ALA A 114 -1.64 12.23 -20.78
C ALA A 114 -2.18 11.92 -19.38
N GLY A 115 -2.00 10.69 -18.92
CA GLY A 115 -2.85 10.12 -17.88
C GLY A 115 -2.28 8.88 -17.18
N PRO A 116 -1.56 7.98 -17.86
CA PRO A 116 -0.94 6.83 -17.20
C PRO A 116 -0.03 7.24 -16.04
N GLU A 117 0.76 8.30 -16.21
CA GLU A 117 1.73 8.79 -15.23
C GLU A 117 1.04 9.29 -13.95
N LEU A 118 -0.21 9.77 -14.07
CA LEU A 118 -1.01 10.21 -12.92
C LEU A 118 -1.37 9.05 -11.99
N PHE A 119 -1.45 7.81 -12.50
CA PHE A 119 -1.60 6.64 -11.63
C PHE A 119 -0.38 6.46 -10.72
N LEU A 120 0.83 6.62 -11.26
CA LEU A 120 2.04 6.49 -10.46
C LEU A 120 2.18 7.64 -9.45
N LEU A 121 1.81 8.87 -9.84
CA LEU A 121 1.77 10.01 -8.94
C LEU A 121 0.77 9.79 -7.80
N LEU A 122 -0.48 9.45 -8.12
CA LEU A 122 -1.52 9.20 -7.14
C LEU A 122 -1.12 8.04 -6.20
N GLY A 123 -0.60 6.94 -6.77
CA GLY A 123 -0.09 5.81 -6.00
C GLY A 123 1.02 6.22 -5.05
N GLY A 124 2.02 6.97 -5.53
CA GLY A 124 3.12 7.45 -4.70
C GLY A 124 2.67 8.36 -3.56
N VAL A 125 1.75 9.29 -3.81
CA VAL A 125 1.17 10.15 -2.77
C VAL A 125 0.38 9.32 -1.76
N SER A 126 -0.52 8.44 -2.23
CA SER A 126 -1.33 7.59 -1.35
C SER A 126 -0.48 6.68 -0.47
N TYR A 127 0.49 5.96 -1.05
CA TYR A 127 1.38 5.08 -0.28
C TYR A 127 2.24 5.86 0.73
N SER A 128 2.69 7.05 0.37
CA SER A 128 3.44 7.93 1.28
C SER A 128 2.58 8.36 2.47
N LEU A 129 1.35 8.80 2.21
CA LEU A 129 0.39 9.18 3.24
C LEU A 129 0.01 7.98 4.12
N ALA A 130 -0.23 6.81 3.53
CA ALA A 130 -0.44 5.57 4.28
C ALA A 130 0.75 5.26 5.19
N GLY A 131 1.98 5.53 4.73
CA GLY A 131 3.19 5.49 5.54
C GLY A 131 3.15 6.39 6.77
N ILE A 132 2.64 7.61 6.60
CA ILE A 132 2.58 8.61 7.68
C ILE A 132 1.53 8.24 8.73
N HIS A 133 0.35 7.76 8.32
CA HIS A 133 -0.81 7.66 9.21
C HIS A 133 -1.43 6.26 9.37
N LEU A 134 -0.93 5.23 8.68
CA LEU A 134 -1.39 3.83 8.82
C LEU A 134 -0.24 2.90 9.24
N ILE A 135 0.72 2.65 8.33
CA ILE A 135 1.81 1.71 8.55
C ILE A 135 3.12 2.27 7.99
N ARG A 136 4.06 2.60 8.88
CA ARG A 136 5.33 3.29 8.57
C ARG A 136 6.10 2.73 7.37
N PRO A 137 6.23 1.40 7.16
CA PRO A 137 7.01 0.87 6.05
C PRO A 137 6.52 1.31 4.66
N LEU A 138 5.23 1.67 4.51
CA LEU A 138 4.71 2.14 3.21
C LEU A 138 5.31 3.46 2.75
N ILE A 139 5.88 4.28 3.66
CA ILE A 139 6.48 5.57 3.29
C ILE A 139 7.58 5.39 2.26
N TYR A 140 8.40 4.34 2.41
CA TYR A 140 9.51 4.06 1.50
C TYR A 140 9.00 3.66 0.11
N SER A 141 7.96 2.83 0.06
CA SER A 141 7.33 2.45 -1.21
C SER A 141 6.71 3.67 -1.90
N GLY A 142 6.06 4.56 -1.15
CA GLY A 142 5.47 5.79 -1.67
C GLY A 142 6.53 6.76 -2.21
N MET A 143 7.61 6.99 -1.47
CA MET A 143 8.73 7.82 -1.93
C MET A 143 9.42 7.22 -3.15
N LEU A 144 9.56 5.90 -3.21
CA LEU A 144 10.12 5.20 -4.36
C LEU A 144 9.24 5.34 -5.61
N MET A 145 7.92 5.26 -5.45
CA MET A 145 6.96 5.54 -6.54
C MET A 145 7.07 6.98 -7.04
N LEU A 146 7.17 7.97 -6.14
CA LEU A 146 7.33 9.38 -6.51
C LEU A 146 8.66 9.63 -7.23
N ALA A 147 9.74 8.99 -6.78
CA ALA A 147 11.02 9.05 -7.47
C ALA A 147 10.92 8.45 -8.88
N CYS A 148 10.30 7.28 -9.03
CA CYS A 148 10.05 6.67 -10.35
C CYS A 148 9.19 7.57 -11.25
N TYR A 149 8.18 8.24 -10.70
CA TYR A 149 7.36 9.21 -11.43
C TYR A 149 8.20 10.36 -11.99
N LEU A 150 9.05 10.96 -11.15
CA LEU A 150 9.95 12.04 -11.59
C LEU A 150 10.92 11.55 -12.66
N LEU A 151 11.54 10.38 -12.47
CA LEU A 151 12.47 9.81 -13.46
C LEU A 151 11.78 9.50 -14.79
N MET A 152 10.55 8.98 -14.75
CA MET A 152 9.78 8.66 -15.95
C MET A 152 9.46 9.93 -16.75
N ILE A 153 9.10 11.03 -16.08
CA ILE A 153 8.82 12.31 -16.75
C ILE A 153 10.10 12.98 -17.29
N LEU A 154 11.19 12.93 -16.54
CA LEU A 154 12.42 13.65 -16.89
C LEU A 154 13.26 12.93 -17.94
N LEU A 155 13.30 11.59 -17.91
CA LEU A 155 14.21 10.79 -18.72
C LEU A 155 13.52 9.98 -19.81
N THR A 156 12.21 9.71 -19.67
CA THR A 156 11.41 8.88 -20.60
C THR A 156 12.17 7.63 -21.11
N PRO A 157 12.73 6.79 -20.21
CA PRO A 157 13.55 5.66 -20.64
C PRO A 157 12.71 4.63 -21.41
N PRO A 158 13.33 3.84 -22.31
CA PRO A 158 12.64 2.69 -22.88
C PRO A 158 12.24 1.73 -21.76
N TYR A 159 11.04 1.14 -21.86
CA TYR A 159 10.48 0.26 -20.84
C TYR A 159 10.34 0.92 -19.45
N ALA A 160 9.98 2.21 -19.42
CA ALA A 160 9.86 2.98 -18.18
C ALA A 160 8.91 2.33 -17.17
N TRP A 161 7.80 1.74 -17.62
CA TRP A 161 6.83 1.10 -16.73
C TRP A 161 7.39 -0.19 -16.15
N ALA A 162 7.97 -1.07 -16.96
CA ALA A 162 8.55 -2.32 -16.52
C ALA A 162 9.70 -2.09 -15.51
N LEU A 163 10.58 -1.12 -15.77
CA LEU A 163 11.64 -0.72 -14.83
C LEU A 163 11.08 -0.18 -13.52
N THR A 164 10.06 0.68 -13.59
CA THR A 164 9.36 1.20 -12.42
C THR A 164 8.73 0.07 -11.60
N GLY A 165 8.03 -0.85 -12.26
CA GLY A 165 7.43 -2.02 -11.65
C GLY A 165 8.45 -2.93 -10.99
N LEU A 166 9.61 -3.13 -11.62
CA LEU A 166 10.71 -3.90 -11.07
C LEU A 166 11.25 -3.25 -9.79
N VAL A 167 11.53 -1.95 -9.82
CA VAL A 167 12.07 -1.21 -8.67
C VAL A 167 11.09 -1.22 -7.49
N ILE A 168 9.82 -0.90 -7.74
CA ILE A 168 8.78 -0.91 -6.69
C ILE A 168 8.54 -2.34 -6.18
N GLY A 169 8.43 -3.31 -7.09
CA GLY A 169 8.22 -4.71 -6.76
C GLY A 169 9.32 -5.24 -5.84
N LEU A 170 10.60 -5.04 -6.22
CA LEU A 170 11.74 -5.41 -5.39
C LEU A 170 11.75 -4.70 -4.04
N GLY A 171 11.39 -3.40 -4.00
CA GLY A 171 11.29 -2.65 -2.75
C GLY A 171 10.25 -3.25 -1.78
N LEU A 172 9.10 -3.69 -2.31
CA LEU A 172 8.08 -4.37 -1.51
C LEU A 172 8.53 -5.76 -1.08
N LEU A 173 9.12 -6.55 -1.99
CA LEU A 173 9.67 -7.87 -1.63
C LEU A 173 10.72 -7.75 -0.51
N TRP A 174 11.63 -6.78 -0.62
CA TRP A 174 12.62 -6.47 0.41
C TRP A 174 11.97 -6.10 1.75
N THR A 175 10.96 -5.23 1.72
CA THR A 175 10.20 -4.84 2.92
C THR A 175 9.55 -6.07 3.56
N GLY A 176 8.98 -6.98 2.77
CA GLY A 176 8.41 -8.24 3.23
C GLY A 176 9.44 -9.15 3.90
N LEU A 177 10.66 -9.25 3.34
CA LEU A 177 11.76 -10.02 3.93
C LEU A 177 12.22 -9.45 5.26
N VAL A 178 12.45 -8.12 5.33
CA VAL A 178 12.84 -7.43 6.57
C VAL A 178 11.79 -7.63 7.65
N GLN A 179 10.52 -7.49 7.30
CA GLN A 179 9.43 -7.65 8.26
C GLN A 179 9.30 -9.10 8.75
N ARG A 180 9.43 -10.08 7.85
CA ARG A 180 9.43 -11.49 8.22
C ARG A 180 10.58 -11.84 9.17
N ALA A 181 11.78 -11.33 8.90
CA ALA A 181 12.95 -11.53 9.76
C ALA A 181 12.73 -10.95 11.17
N ARG A 182 12.16 -9.75 11.28
CA ARG A 182 11.81 -9.12 12.57
C ARG A 182 10.80 -9.96 13.35
N GLN A 183 9.78 -10.50 12.70
CA GLN A 183 8.80 -11.38 13.34
C GLN A 183 9.42 -12.68 13.86
N THR A 184 10.37 -13.26 13.13
CA THR A 184 11.08 -14.47 13.59
C THR A 184 12.06 -14.19 14.73
N SER A 185 12.72 -13.03 14.75
CA SER A 185 13.68 -12.66 15.79
C SER A 185 13.03 -12.20 17.09
N GLY A 186 11.81 -11.64 17.04
CA GLY A 186 11.05 -11.27 18.25
C GLY A 186 10.30 -12.44 18.91
N ALA A 187 10.28 -13.61 18.28
CA ALA A 187 9.67 -14.83 18.80
C ALA A 187 10.67 -15.80 19.47
N ALA A 188 11.95 -15.43 19.51
CA ALA A 188 13.05 -16.17 20.15
C ALA A 188 13.48 -15.46 21.43
#